data_AF-A0A3E1NZU4-F1
#
_entry.id   AF-A0A3E1NZU4-F1
#
_cell.length_a   1.000
_cell.length_b   1.000
_cell.length_c   1.000
_cell.angle_alpha   90.00
_cell.angle_beta   90.00
_cell.angle_gamma   90.00
#
_symmetry.space_group_name_H-M   'P 1'
#
loop_
_entity.id
_entity.type
_entity.pdbx_description
1 polymer ?
#
loop_
_entity_poly.entity_id
_entity_poly.type
_entity_poly.pdbx_seq_one_letter_code
_entity_poly.pdbx_strand_id
1 'polypeptide(L)'
;MANLYNNTKAALQKHFGFLKESGFPDFEEEQLAYEYHFRSSNEHVCIDLYFEIILSTPIWIAVNGYFIEHLEPENEVFNTYPSLKSACKENAERHQVANEDFIKEASEVIKRHPEILEGHLETLQTNTEIYLQKRADNAAAERMLKGIYTVEYSVFSNDDYHAYEEFDNLDTMRQFIAGFAPDTLYRILDPQMNEVKLT
;
A
#
# COMPACT_ATOMS: atom_id res chain seq x y z
N MET A 1 6.60 4.12 28.72
CA MET A 1 5.85 3.87 27.48
C MET A 1 6.85 3.85 26.34
N ALA A 2 7.04 2.69 25.71
CA ALA A 2 7.79 2.61 24.47
C ALA A 2 6.86 3.07 23.33
N ASN A 3 7.28 4.09 22.57
CA ASN A 3 6.54 4.56 21.41
C ASN A 3 6.70 3.54 20.25
N LEU A 4 5.76 3.58 19.29
CA LEU A 4 5.72 2.69 18.11
C LEU A 4 7.12 2.45 17.50
N TYR A 5 7.86 3.53 17.29
CA TYR A 5 9.23 3.49 16.76
C TYR A 5 10.17 2.57 17.54
N ASN A 6 10.27 2.71 18.87
CA ASN A 6 11.18 1.88 19.67
C ASN A 6 10.75 0.40 19.68
N ASN A 7 9.44 0.14 19.64
CA ASN A 7 8.92 -1.23 19.59
C ASN A 7 9.22 -1.89 18.25
N THR A 8 8.99 -1.19 17.14
CA THR A 8 9.34 -1.68 15.80
C THR A 8 10.82 -1.98 15.69
N LYS A 9 11.68 -1.05 16.16
CA LYS A 9 13.14 -1.23 16.16
C LYS A 9 13.56 -2.46 16.97
N ALA A 10 12.99 -2.65 18.15
CA ALA A 10 13.27 -3.82 18.99
C ALA A 10 12.79 -5.13 18.35
N ALA A 11 11.60 -5.12 17.73
CA ALA A 11 11.05 -6.28 17.03
C ALA A 11 11.89 -6.67 15.81
N LEU A 12 12.36 -5.69 15.02
CA LEU A 12 13.29 -5.93 13.91
C LEU A 12 14.56 -6.63 14.39
N GLN A 13 15.22 -6.09 15.40
CA GLN A 13 16.45 -6.69 15.95
C GLN A 13 16.22 -8.12 16.45
N LYS A 14 15.07 -8.36 17.10
CA LYS A 14 14.70 -9.66 17.66
C LYS A 14 14.37 -10.69 16.57
N HIS A 15 13.65 -10.31 15.52
CA HIS A 15 13.05 -11.26 14.56
C HIS A 15 13.83 -11.39 13.26
N PHE A 16 14.58 -10.37 12.85
CA PHE A 16 15.36 -10.34 11.60
C PHE A 16 16.86 -10.53 11.80
N GLY A 17 17.33 -10.82 13.02
CA GLY A 17 18.75 -11.04 13.30
C GLY A 17 19.40 -12.16 12.47
N PHE A 18 18.60 -13.12 11.97
CA PHE A 18 19.07 -14.20 11.09
C PHE A 18 19.58 -13.71 9.73
N LEU A 19 19.16 -12.54 9.26
CA LEU A 19 19.58 -12.00 7.96
C LEU A 19 21.10 -11.79 7.86
N LYS A 20 21.80 -11.64 9.00
CA LYS A 20 23.27 -11.56 9.05
C LYS A 20 23.93 -12.81 8.46
N GLU A 21 23.30 -13.97 8.60
CA GLU A 21 23.78 -15.23 8.03
C GLU A 21 23.67 -15.24 6.50
N SER A 22 22.78 -14.40 5.94
CA SER A 22 22.55 -14.20 4.50
C SER A 22 23.22 -12.93 3.95
N GLY A 23 24.21 -12.37 4.66
CA GLY A 23 25.02 -11.26 4.17
C GLY A 23 24.41 -9.87 4.33
N PHE A 24 23.31 -9.72 5.08
CA PHE A 24 22.73 -8.41 5.34
C PHE A 24 23.44 -7.68 6.50
N PRO A 25 23.68 -6.37 6.38
CA PRO A 25 24.08 -5.54 7.51
C PRO A 25 22.92 -5.30 8.48
N ASP A 26 23.21 -4.63 9.59
CA ASP A 26 22.15 -4.10 10.47
C ASP A 26 21.26 -3.13 9.68
N PHE A 27 19.97 -3.04 10.06
CA PHE A 27 19.04 -2.11 9.45
C PHE A 27 19.48 -0.66 9.68
N GLU A 28 19.58 0.10 8.60
CA GLU A 28 19.79 1.53 8.61
C GLU A 28 18.45 2.26 8.67
N GLU A 29 18.43 3.37 9.41
CA GLU A 29 17.23 4.18 9.58
C GLU A 29 17.24 5.37 8.63
N GLU A 30 16.13 5.57 7.94
CA GLU A 30 15.94 6.70 7.03
C GLU A 30 14.55 7.31 7.25
N GLN A 31 14.47 8.64 7.30
CA GLN A 31 13.20 9.35 7.38
C GLN A 31 12.89 9.98 6.02
N LEU A 32 11.79 9.57 5.41
CA LEU A 32 11.32 10.08 4.13
C LEU A 32 9.96 10.75 4.32
N ALA A 33 9.94 12.08 4.23
CA ALA A 33 8.74 12.88 4.53
C ALA A 33 8.12 12.52 5.91
N TYR A 34 6.96 11.87 5.91
CA TYR A 34 6.22 11.46 7.12
C TYR A 34 6.46 10.00 7.53
N GLU A 35 7.26 9.26 6.76
CA GLU A 35 7.56 7.85 6.93
C GLU A 35 8.93 7.62 7.57
N TYR A 36 9.01 6.60 8.41
CA TYR A 36 10.25 6.06 8.95
C TYR A 36 10.51 4.71 8.28
N HIS A 37 11.68 4.59 7.68
CA HIS A 37 12.17 3.41 7.01
C HIS A 37 13.29 2.76 7.83
N PHE A 38 13.29 1.44 7.84
CA PHE A 38 14.35 0.59 8.33
C PHE A 38 14.75 -0.29 7.16
N ARG A 39 15.92 -0.03 6.57
CA ARG A 39 16.39 -0.68 5.35
C ARG A 39 17.62 -1.53 5.62
N SER A 40 17.65 -2.72 5.04
CA SER A 40 18.87 -3.53 4.97
C SER A 40 18.93 -4.21 3.62
N SER A 41 20.11 -4.21 3.00
CA SER A 41 20.32 -4.77 1.67
C SER A 41 21.59 -5.61 1.60
N ASN A 42 21.54 -6.68 0.81
CA ASN A 42 22.71 -7.40 0.35
C ASN A 42 22.94 -7.11 -1.15
N GLU A 43 23.78 -7.90 -1.84
CA GLU A 43 24.06 -7.73 -3.28
C GLU A 43 22.85 -8.02 -4.19
N HIS A 44 21.81 -8.68 -3.68
CA HIS A 44 20.68 -9.19 -4.47
C HIS A 44 19.38 -8.42 -4.21
N VAL A 45 19.08 -8.14 -2.94
CA VAL A 45 17.80 -7.56 -2.54
C VAL A 45 17.93 -6.53 -1.42
N CYS A 46 16.96 -5.63 -1.36
CA CYS A 46 16.71 -4.68 -0.28
C CYS A 46 15.43 -5.08 0.45
N ILE A 47 15.51 -5.17 1.77
CA ILE A 47 14.36 -5.32 2.67
C ILE A 47 14.10 -3.94 3.28
N ASP A 48 12.89 -3.42 3.05
CA ASP A 48 12.44 -2.12 3.57
C ASP A 48 11.23 -2.34 4.48
N LEU A 49 11.37 -2.00 5.76
CA LEU A 49 10.25 -1.88 6.68
C LEU A 49 9.96 -0.41 6.92
N TYR A 50 8.71 0.00 6.73
CA TYR A 50 8.34 1.39 6.95
C TYR A 50 6.96 1.61 7.55
N PHE A 51 6.76 2.77 8.16
CA PHE A 51 5.49 3.22 8.72
C PHE A 51 5.49 4.75 8.90
N GLU A 52 4.32 5.37 8.90
CA GLU A 52 4.16 6.77 9.31
C GLU A 52 4.03 6.85 10.85
N ILE A 53 4.54 7.90 11.51
CA ILE A 53 4.32 8.10 12.96
C ILE A 53 2.95 8.71 13.22
N ILE A 54 1.89 7.93 12.98
CA ILE A 54 0.55 8.21 13.48
C ILE A 54 0.00 6.98 14.20
N LEU A 55 -0.90 7.19 15.17
CA LEU A 55 -1.37 6.11 16.07
C LEU A 55 -2.07 4.95 15.34
N SER A 56 -2.44 5.14 14.07
CA SER A 56 -3.27 4.21 13.31
C SER A 56 -2.65 3.69 12.03
N THR A 57 -1.35 3.91 11.82
CA THR A 57 -0.69 3.40 10.63
C THR A 57 -0.18 1.99 10.83
N PRO A 58 -0.45 1.10 9.86
CA PRO A 58 0.18 -0.21 9.83
C PRO A 58 1.67 -0.05 9.53
N ILE A 59 2.38 -1.13 9.76
CA ILE A 59 3.75 -1.34 9.28
C ILE A 59 3.67 -2.04 7.93
N TRP A 60 4.53 -1.60 7.02
CA TRP A 60 4.74 -2.25 5.73
C TRP A 60 6.12 -2.87 5.70
N ILE A 61 6.24 -4.06 5.09
CA ILE A 61 7.53 -4.74 4.87
C ILE A 61 7.57 -5.16 3.41
N ALA A 62 8.61 -4.76 2.70
CA ALA A 62 8.80 -5.04 1.28
C ALA A 62 10.19 -5.59 0.97
N VAL A 63 10.27 -6.45 -0.04
CA VAL A 63 11.52 -6.94 -0.64
C VAL A 63 11.60 -6.39 -2.07
N ASN A 64 12.60 -5.57 -2.35
CA ASN A 64 12.73 -4.83 -3.63
C ASN A 64 11.43 -4.11 -4.05
N GLY A 65 10.68 -3.57 -3.09
CA GLY A 65 9.43 -2.84 -3.33
C GLY A 65 8.17 -3.71 -3.44
N TYR A 66 8.28 -5.04 -3.37
CA TYR A 66 7.13 -5.94 -3.32
C TYR A 66 6.79 -6.32 -1.88
N PHE A 67 5.52 -6.20 -1.48
CA PHE A 67 5.11 -6.49 -0.11
C PHE A 67 5.24 -7.96 0.25
N ILE A 68 5.87 -8.25 1.40
CA ILE A 68 6.14 -9.62 1.85
C ILE A 68 4.87 -10.46 2.01
N GLU A 69 3.73 -9.81 2.29
CA GLU A 69 2.44 -10.48 2.43
C GLU A 69 1.97 -11.16 1.14
N HIS A 70 2.49 -10.75 -0.01
CA HIS A 70 2.19 -11.41 -1.28
C HIS A 70 2.94 -12.73 -1.44
N LEU A 71 3.96 -13.04 -0.63
CA LEU A 71 4.66 -14.32 -0.74
C LEU A 71 3.77 -15.49 -0.31
N GLU A 72 2.92 -15.27 0.70
CA GLU A 72 1.93 -16.22 1.19
C GLU A 72 0.55 -15.53 1.29
N PRO A 73 -0.21 -15.42 0.18
CA PRO A 73 -1.49 -14.69 0.14
C PRO A 73 -2.56 -15.21 1.11
N GLU A 74 -2.45 -16.47 1.52
CA GLU A 74 -3.37 -17.13 2.46
C GLU A 74 -2.92 -17.02 3.92
N ASN A 75 -1.83 -16.31 4.22
CA ASN A 75 -1.30 -16.17 5.57
C ASN A 75 -2.29 -15.40 6.48
N GLU A 76 -2.78 -16.06 7.53
CA GLU A 76 -3.82 -15.50 8.40
C GLU A 76 -3.37 -14.26 9.17
N VAL A 77 -2.09 -14.16 9.55
CA VAL A 77 -1.57 -12.98 10.26
C VAL A 77 -1.63 -11.77 9.33
N PHE A 78 -1.15 -11.92 8.09
CA PHE A 78 -1.23 -10.85 7.10
C PHE A 78 -2.67 -10.51 6.73
N ASN A 79 -3.56 -11.50 6.61
CA ASN A 79 -4.96 -11.24 6.25
C ASN A 79 -5.76 -10.56 7.38
N THR A 80 -5.39 -10.79 8.64
CA THR A 80 -6.05 -10.16 9.79
C THR A 80 -5.48 -8.77 10.11
N TYR A 81 -4.24 -8.50 9.74
CA TYR A 81 -3.58 -7.22 10.02
C TYR A 81 -4.25 -5.98 9.38
N PRO A 82 -4.69 -5.99 8.10
CA PRO A 82 -5.46 -4.90 7.48
C PRO A 82 -6.78 -4.59 8.19
N SER A 83 -7.43 -5.61 8.76
CA SER A 83 -8.71 -5.45 9.47
C SER A 83 -8.56 -4.69 10.78
N LEU A 84 -7.33 -4.55 11.30
CA LEU A 84 -7.03 -3.81 12.51
C LEU A 84 -6.93 -2.28 12.29
N LYS A 85 -6.85 -1.79 11.03
CA LYS A 85 -6.88 -0.34 10.73
C LYS A 85 -8.09 0.37 11.34
N SER A 86 -9.24 -0.30 11.44
CA SER A 86 -10.45 0.24 12.09
C SER A 86 -10.38 0.17 13.62
N ALA A 87 -9.66 -0.80 14.18
CA ALA A 87 -9.45 -0.99 15.62
C ALA A 87 -8.35 -0.08 16.21
N CYS A 88 -7.48 0.50 15.37
CA CYS A 88 -6.37 1.36 15.79
C CYS A 88 -6.78 2.59 16.60
N LYS A 89 -8.01 3.09 16.45
CA LYS A 89 -8.48 4.27 17.22
C LYS A 89 -8.80 3.96 18.69
N GLU A 90 -9.10 2.71 19.02
CA GLU A 90 -9.67 2.36 20.33
C GLU A 90 -8.69 1.62 21.26
N ASN A 91 -7.58 1.06 20.75
CA ASN A 91 -6.66 0.31 21.60
C ASN A 91 -5.20 0.28 21.09
N ALA A 92 -4.37 1.21 21.58
CA ALA A 92 -2.95 1.32 21.22
C ALA A 92 -2.11 0.09 21.61
N GLU A 93 -2.46 -0.61 22.71
CA GLU A 93 -1.73 -1.81 23.14
C GLU A 93 -1.98 -2.98 22.18
N ARG A 94 -3.22 -3.18 21.74
CA ARG A 94 -3.55 -4.19 20.71
C ARG A 94 -2.84 -3.91 19.40
N HIS A 95 -2.70 -2.64 19.02
CA HIS A 95 -1.96 -2.24 17.81
C HIS A 95 -0.47 -2.60 17.91
N GLN A 96 0.14 -2.36 19.08
CA GLN A 96 1.53 -2.74 19.31
C GLN A 96 1.76 -4.25 19.19
N VAL A 97 0.89 -5.06 19.78
CA VAL A 97 0.98 -6.53 19.70
C VAL A 97 0.84 -6.99 18.25
N ALA A 98 -0.15 -6.46 17.53
CA ALA A 98 -0.35 -6.78 16.12
C ALA A 98 0.85 -6.42 15.24
N ASN A 99 1.52 -5.30 15.53
CA ASN A 99 2.73 -4.89 14.82
C ASN A 99 3.90 -5.86 15.07
N GLU A 100 4.11 -6.29 16.31
CA GLU A 100 5.14 -7.28 16.62
C GLU A 100 4.83 -8.64 15.96
N ASP A 101 3.57 -9.09 16.01
CA ASP A 101 3.13 -10.32 15.36
C ASP A 101 3.33 -10.26 13.83
N PHE A 102 3.02 -9.12 13.20
CA PHE A 102 3.25 -8.91 11.77
C PHE A 102 4.75 -8.96 11.42
N ILE A 103 5.61 -8.26 12.18
CA ILE A 103 7.07 -8.27 11.97
C ILE A 103 7.62 -9.69 12.15
N LYS A 104 7.19 -10.38 13.21
CA LYS A 104 7.59 -11.76 13.47
C LYS A 104 7.17 -12.66 12.32
N GLU A 105 5.92 -12.58 11.87
CA GLU A 105 5.44 -13.43 10.78
C GLU A 105 6.17 -13.16 9.48
N ALA A 106 6.42 -11.89 9.14
CA ALA A 106 7.24 -11.52 7.98
C ALA A 106 8.63 -12.17 8.05
N SER A 107 9.24 -12.21 9.24
CA SER A 107 10.54 -12.86 9.43
C SER A 107 10.47 -14.38 9.27
N GLU A 108 9.39 -15.03 9.73
CA GLU A 108 9.18 -16.47 9.54
C GLU A 108 8.84 -16.83 8.09
N VAL A 109 8.11 -15.99 7.36
CA VAL A 109 7.84 -16.14 5.92
C VAL A 109 9.14 -16.10 5.13
N ILE A 110 10.03 -15.16 5.42
CA ILE A 110 11.35 -15.08 4.77
C ILE A 110 12.17 -16.35 5.05
N LYS A 111 12.11 -16.90 6.27
CA LYS A 111 12.81 -18.17 6.59
C LYS A 111 12.24 -19.38 5.84
N ARG A 112 10.93 -19.38 5.54
CA ARG A 112 10.28 -20.43 4.74
C ARG A 112 10.61 -20.30 3.25
N HIS A 113 10.99 -19.10 2.81
CA HIS A 113 11.30 -18.74 1.43
C HIS A 113 12.71 -18.14 1.30
N PRO A 114 13.78 -18.85 1.69
CA PRO A 114 15.13 -18.30 1.70
C PRO A 114 15.61 -17.84 0.31
N GLU A 115 15.05 -18.38 -0.77
CA GLU A 115 15.36 -18.03 -2.16
C GLU A 115 15.17 -16.53 -2.46
N ILE A 116 14.27 -15.84 -1.75
CA ILE A 116 14.04 -14.42 -1.97
C ILE A 116 15.24 -13.57 -1.54
N LEU A 117 16.05 -14.06 -0.60
CA LEU A 117 17.27 -13.38 -0.14
C LEU A 117 18.40 -13.43 -1.19
N GLU A 118 18.27 -14.34 -2.15
CA GLU A 118 19.17 -14.51 -3.30
C GLU A 118 18.63 -13.82 -4.56
N GLY A 119 17.51 -13.09 -4.45
CA GLY A 119 16.90 -12.35 -5.55
C GLY A 119 15.92 -13.13 -6.42
N HIS A 120 15.56 -14.36 -6.03
CA HIS A 120 14.52 -15.14 -6.70
C HIS A 120 13.12 -14.64 -6.28
N LEU A 121 12.64 -13.60 -6.97
CA LEU A 121 11.42 -12.88 -6.61
C LEU A 121 10.20 -13.26 -7.47
N GLU A 122 10.29 -14.27 -8.33
CA GLU A 122 9.25 -14.56 -9.33
C GLU A 122 7.88 -14.85 -8.70
N THR A 123 7.86 -15.63 -7.62
CA THR A 123 6.64 -15.94 -6.86
C THR A 123 6.05 -14.66 -6.26
N LEU A 124 6.90 -13.82 -5.66
CA LEU A 124 6.49 -12.58 -5.02
C LEU A 124 5.91 -11.58 -6.04
N GLN A 125 6.56 -11.47 -7.20
CA GLN A 125 6.12 -10.64 -8.32
C GLN A 125 4.77 -11.11 -8.87
N THR A 126 4.67 -12.41 -9.19
CA THR A 126 3.44 -13.00 -9.73
C THR A 126 2.26 -12.80 -8.78
N ASN A 127 2.45 -13.05 -7.49
CA ASN A 127 1.39 -12.87 -6.50
C ASN A 127 1.02 -11.39 -6.32
N THR A 128 2.00 -10.47 -6.43
CA THR A 128 1.73 -9.03 -6.42
C THR A 128 0.87 -8.63 -7.61
N GLU A 129 1.16 -9.12 -8.81
CA GLU A 129 0.36 -8.86 -10.01
C GLU A 129 -1.07 -9.38 -9.86
N ILE A 130 -1.25 -10.59 -9.36
CA ILE A 130 -2.57 -11.17 -9.08
C ILE A 130 -3.34 -10.31 -8.07
N TYR A 131 -2.68 -9.88 -7.00
CA TYR A 131 -3.30 -9.01 -5.99
C TYR A 131 -3.74 -7.67 -6.60
N LEU A 132 -2.87 -7.01 -7.36
CA LEU A 132 -3.16 -5.73 -7.99
C LEU A 132 -4.30 -5.84 -9.00
N GLN A 133 -4.32 -6.91 -9.81
CA GLN A 133 -5.40 -7.18 -10.75
C GLN A 133 -6.73 -7.38 -10.01
N LYS A 134 -6.75 -8.22 -8.96
CA LYS A 134 -7.96 -8.46 -8.15
C LYS A 134 -8.46 -7.16 -7.49
N ARG A 135 -7.56 -6.31 -7.01
CA ARG A 135 -7.91 -5.00 -6.46
C ARG A 135 -8.52 -4.09 -7.51
N ALA A 136 -7.95 -4.05 -8.72
CA ALA A 136 -8.48 -3.27 -9.84
C ALA A 136 -9.86 -3.78 -10.28
N ASP A 137 -10.04 -5.10 -10.37
CA ASP A 137 -11.32 -5.74 -10.72
C ASP A 137 -12.40 -5.41 -9.68
N ASN A 138 -12.07 -5.49 -8.39
CA ASN A 138 -12.98 -5.12 -7.31
C ASN A 138 -13.37 -3.65 -7.35
N ALA A 139 -12.40 -2.75 -7.57
CA ALA A 139 -12.67 -1.31 -7.70
C ALA A 139 -13.56 -1.03 -8.92
N ALA A 140 -13.31 -1.68 -10.06
CA ALA A 140 -14.14 -1.58 -11.25
C ALA A 140 -15.56 -2.10 -11.00
N ALA A 141 -15.70 -3.24 -10.32
CA ALA A 141 -16.99 -3.80 -9.95
C ALA A 141 -17.78 -2.88 -9.01
N GLU A 142 -17.12 -2.30 -8.00
CA GLU A 142 -17.73 -1.34 -7.09
C GLU A 142 -18.17 -0.07 -7.81
N ARG A 143 -17.33 0.46 -8.70
CA ARG A 143 -17.66 1.62 -9.55
C ARG A 143 -18.88 1.36 -10.41
N MET A 144 -18.93 0.20 -11.08
CA MET A 144 -20.08 -0.23 -11.89
C MET A 144 -21.35 -0.40 -11.05
N LEU A 145 -21.24 -1.03 -9.88
CA LEU A 145 -22.37 -1.25 -8.97
C LEU A 145 -22.97 0.06 -8.45
N LYS A 146 -22.11 1.02 -8.11
CA LYS A 146 -22.54 2.34 -7.61
C LYS A 146 -22.94 3.31 -8.73
N GLY A 147 -22.72 2.96 -10.00
CA GLY A 147 -22.99 3.84 -11.13
C GLY A 147 -22.12 5.10 -11.11
N ILE A 148 -20.88 4.99 -10.66
CA ILE A 148 -19.95 6.11 -10.53
C ILE A 148 -19.46 6.56 -11.91
N TYR A 149 -19.61 7.85 -12.19
CA TYR A 149 -19.00 8.55 -13.31
C TYR A 149 -17.70 9.20 -12.88
N THR A 150 -16.73 9.31 -13.79
CA THR A 150 -15.46 9.99 -13.53
C THR A 150 -15.33 11.20 -14.44
N VAL A 151 -15.00 12.36 -13.87
CA VAL A 151 -14.61 13.55 -14.65
C VAL A 151 -13.10 13.68 -14.55
N GLU A 152 -12.41 13.52 -15.68
CA GLU A 152 -10.99 13.82 -15.78
C GLU A 152 -10.82 15.21 -16.37
N TYR A 153 -9.93 16.01 -15.79
CA TYR A 153 -9.78 17.41 -16.16
C TYR A 153 -8.34 17.89 -16.04
N SER A 154 -8.03 18.97 -16.75
CA SER A 154 -6.73 19.61 -16.65
C SER A 154 -6.68 20.66 -15.54
N VAL A 155 -5.57 20.68 -14.81
CA VAL A 155 -5.24 21.68 -13.80
C VAL A 155 -4.12 22.61 -14.26
N PHE A 156 -3.20 22.13 -15.10
CA PHE A 156 -1.92 22.81 -15.36
C PHE A 156 -1.65 23.11 -16.84
N SER A 157 -2.25 22.37 -17.79
CA SER A 157 -2.01 22.55 -19.23
C SER A 157 -3.18 22.09 -20.09
N ASN A 158 -3.43 22.71 -21.24
CA ASN A 158 -4.59 22.34 -22.06
C ASN A 158 -4.36 21.10 -22.96
N ASP A 159 -3.33 20.30 -22.66
CA ASP A 159 -2.87 19.21 -23.52
C ASP A 159 -3.06 17.81 -22.88
N ASP A 160 -3.33 17.74 -21.58
CA ASP A 160 -3.52 16.46 -20.87
C ASP A 160 -4.46 16.57 -19.65
N TYR A 161 -4.96 15.43 -19.18
CA TYR A 161 -5.74 15.32 -17.95
C TYR A 161 -4.81 15.04 -16.77
N HIS A 162 -4.89 15.87 -15.74
CA HIS A 162 -3.96 15.82 -14.59
C HIS A 162 -4.64 15.38 -13.30
N ALA A 163 -5.96 15.49 -13.26
CA ALA A 163 -6.77 15.20 -12.09
C ALA A 163 -8.06 14.52 -12.52
N TYR A 164 -8.67 13.83 -11.57
CA TYR A 164 -9.98 13.23 -11.74
C TYR A 164 -10.81 13.41 -10.47
N GLU A 165 -12.13 13.41 -10.64
CA GLU A 165 -13.09 13.37 -9.54
C GLU A 165 -14.19 12.35 -9.89
N GLU A 166 -14.68 11.61 -8.89
CA GLU A 166 -15.67 10.55 -9.05
C GLU A 166 -17.04 10.96 -8.46
N PHE A 167 -18.12 10.63 -9.17
CA PHE A 167 -19.47 11.05 -8.81
C PHE A 167 -20.47 9.90 -8.95
N ASP A 168 -21.19 9.59 -7.89
CA ASP A 168 -22.36 8.70 -7.89
C ASP A 168 -23.68 9.45 -8.18
N ASN A 169 -23.61 10.77 -8.38
CA ASN A 169 -24.73 11.66 -8.63
C ASN A 169 -24.45 12.59 -9.81
N LEU A 170 -25.28 12.49 -10.87
CA LEU A 170 -25.13 13.28 -12.09
C LEU A 170 -25.31 14.79 -11.86
N ASP A 171 -26.17 15.21 -10.93
CA ASP A 171 -26.40 16.63 -10.67
C ASP A 171 -25.19 17.26 -9.98
N THR A 172 -24.60 16.57 -9.00
CA THR A 172 -23.36 16.99 -8.34
C THR A 172 -22.22 17.10 -9.36
N MET A 173 -22.09 16.12 -10.25
CA MET A 173 -21.10 16.16 -11.32
C MET A 173 -21.31 17.36 -12.26
N ARG A 174 -22.56 17.62 -12.68
CA ARG A 174 -22.88 18.78 -13.54
C ARG A 174 -22.53 20.10 -12.84
N GLN A 175 -22.80 20.21 -11.54
CA GLN A 175 -22.41 21.39 -10.76
C GLN A 175 -20.90 21.56 -10.67
N PHE A 176 -20.16 20.46 -10.46
CA PHE A 176 -18.69 20.47 -10.45
C PHE A 176 -18.13 20.98 -11.79
N ILE A 177 -18.60 20.41 -12.91
CA ILE A 177 -18.18 20.82 -14.26
C ILE A 177 -18.53 22.29 -14.54
N ALA A 178 -19.70 22.76 -14.08
CA ALA A 178 -20.11 24.16 -14.25
C ALA A 178 -19.20 25.16 -13.50
N GLY A 179 -18.40 24.68 -12.55
CA GLY A 179 -17.38 25.47 -11.85
C GLY A 179 -16.07 25.64 -12.63
N PHE A 180 -15.88 24.91 -13.74
CA PHE A 180 -14.68 25.04 -14.57
C PHE A 180 -14.63 26.36 -15.34
N ALA A 181 -13.40 26.79 -15.64
CA ALA A 181 -13.20 27.88 -16.58
C ALA A 181 -13.63 27.44 -18.00
N PRO A 182 -14.09 28.36 -18.87
CA PRO A 182 -14.62 28.00 -20.19
C PRO A 182 -13.64 27.23 -21.10
N ASP A 183 -12.35 27.35 -20.85
CA ASP A 183 -11.25 26.74 -21.60
C ASP A 183 -10.66 25.50 -20.93
N THR A 184 -11.19 25.09 -19.77
CA THR A 184 -10.74 23.88 -19.09
C THR A 184 -11.03 22.65 -19.95
N LEU A 185 -9.98 21.91 -20.31
CA LEU A 185 -10.10 20.60 -20.93
C LEU A 185 -10.62 19.59 -19.90
N TYR A 186 -11.72 18.91 -20.21
CA TYR A 186 -12.25 17.81 -19.41
C TYR A 186 -12.89 16.73 -20.29
N ARG A 187 -13.01 15.52 -19.75
CA ARG A 187 -13.82 14.42 -20.31
C ARG A 187 -14.62 13.74 -19.21
N ILE A 188 -15.73 13.13 -19.60
CA ILE A 188 -16.59 12.38 -18.70
C ILE A 188 -16.52 10.92 -19.11
N LEU A 189 -16.24 10.06 -18.14
CA LEU A 189 -16.19 8.62 -18.30
C LEU A 189 -17.37 8.00 -17.58
N ASP A 190 -18.06 7.06 -18.24
CA ASP A 190 -19.12 6.26 -17.63
C ASP A 190 -18.54 5.23 -16.64
N PRO A 191 -19.38 4.48 -15.90
CA PRO A 191 -18.88 3.47 -14.96
C PRO A 191 -18.03 2.36 -15.59
N GLN A 192 -18.05 2.21 -16.92
CA GLN A 192 -17.21 1.28 -17.68
C GLN A 192 -15.95 1.94 -18.26
N MET A 193 -15.68 3.21 -17.95
CA MET A 193 -14.58 4.04 -18.48
C MET A 193 -14.67 4.35 -19.97
N ASN A 194 -15.88 4.34 -20.54
CA ASN A 194 -16.08 4.87 -21.88
C ASN A 194 -16.33 6.37 -21.80
N GLU A 195 -15.72 7.12 -22.72
CA GLU A 195 -16.00 8.54 -22.83
C GLU A 195 -17.44 8.77 -23.30
N VAL A 196 -18.17 9.60 -22.55
CA VAL A 196 -19.57 9.91 -22.82
C VAL A 196 -19.81 11.41 -22.84
N LYS A 197 -20.82 11.82 -23.62
CA LYS A 197 -21.37 13.18 -23.58
C LYS A 197 -22.70 13.15 -22.85
N LEU A 198 -22.79 13.88 -21.75
CA LEU A 198 -24.06 14.05 -21.05
C LEU A 198 -24.88 15.12 -21.78
N THR A 199 -25.96 14.67 -22.42
CA THR A 199 -27.00 15.56 -22.95
C THR A 199 -27.80 16.23 -21.83
#